data_AF-A0A937L3J8-F1
#
_entry.id   AF-A0A937L3J8-F1
#
_cell.length_a   1.000
_cell.length_b   1.000
_cell.length_c   1.000
_cell.angle_alpha   90.00
_cell.angle_beta   90.00
_cell.angle_gamma   90.00
#
_symmetry.space_group_name_H-M   'P 1'
#
loop_
_entity.id
_entity.type
_entity.pdbx_description
1 polymer ?
#
loop_
_entity_poly.entity_id
_entity_poly.type
_entity_poly.pdbx_seq_one_letter_code
_entity_poly.pdbx_strand_id
1 'polypeptide(L)'
;DHYGIPDIRDTKHITTFMMDEPVAPRSVSKQELGELTYYGVCAGCHAYKERLIGIPTETIKAIYANNPEGIIDYMNHPKNLREDYPEMPPQDYLSEDAKVAVADYILNTLRE
;
A
#
# COMPACT_ATOMS: atom_id res chain seq x y z
N ASP A 1 14.70 -0.24 39.60
CA ASP A 1 14.80 -1.65 40.06
C ASP A 1 13.47 -2.16 40.66
N HIS A 2 12.32 -1.67 40.19
CA HIS A 2 10.99 -1.96 40.75
C HIS A 2 10.00 -2.45 39.69
N TYR A 3 10.46 -3.27 38.75
CA TYR A 3 9.53 -4.00 37.89
C TYR A 3 9.20 -5.34 38.56
N GLY A 4 7.91 -5.71 38.56
CA GLY A 4 7.46 -7.00 39.07
C GLY A 4 8.09 -8.15 38.27
N ILE A 5 8.27 -9.29 38.92
CA ILE A 5 8.74 -10.50 38.25
C ILE A 5 7.65 -10.94 37.25
N PRO A 6 7.96 -11.14 35.96
CA PRO A 6 6.96 -11.54 34.98
C PRO A 6 6.44 -12.95 35.29
N ASP A 7 5.13 -13.08 35.53
CA ASP A 7 4.46 -14.36 35.77
C ASP A 7 4.29 -15.19 34.49
N ILE A 8 4.31 -14.56 33.31
CA ILE A 8 4.22 -15.25 32.02
C ILE A 8 5.63 -15.44 31.46
N ARG A 9 6.04 -16.71 31.29
CA ARG A 9 7.36 -17.07 30.75
C ARG A 9 7.35 -17.37 29.25
N ASP A 10 6.26 -17.93 28.73
CA ASP A 10 6.07 -18.20 27.31
C ASP A 10 4.58 -18.28 26.95
N THR A 11 4.31 -18.39 25.64
CA THR A 11 2.97 -18.51 25.06
C THR A 11 2.75 -19.86 24.39
N LYS A 12 3.54 -20.89 24.72
CA LYS A 12 3.47 -22.20 24.02
C LYS A 12 2.12 -22.89 24.15
N HIS A 13 1.39 -22.58 25.24
CA HIS A 13 0.06 -23.10 25.52
C HIS A 13 -1.07 -22.26 24.90
N ILE A 14 -0.75 -21.11 24.28
CA ILE A 14 -1.75 -20.26 23.63
C ILE A 14 -1.97 -20.79 22.20
N THR A 15 -3.15 -21.36 21.98
CA THR A 15 -3.51 -21.95 20.67
C THR A 15 -3.78 -20.88 19.61
N THR A 16 -4.33 -19.73 20.00
CA THR A 16 -4.67 -18.63 19.09
C THR A 16 -4.60 -17.28 19.80
N PHE A 17 -4.19 -16.24 19.06
CA PHE A 17 -4.27 -14.83 19.48
C PHE A 17 -5.44 -14.09 18.81
N MET A 18 -6.26 -14.80 18.04
CA MET A 18 -7.47 -14.24 17.43
C MET A 18 -8.65 -14.31 18.40
N MET A 19 -9.58 -13.37 18.25
CA MET A 19 -10.89 -13.43 18.91
C MET A 19 -11.73 -14.56 18.32
N ASP A 20 -12.76 -14.98 19.06
CA ASP A 20 -13.69 -16.02 18.61
C ASP A 20 -14.44 -15.59 17.33
N GLU A 21 -14.73 -14.30 17.20
CA GLU A 21 -15.34 -13.70 16.02
C GLU A 21 -14.47 -12.57 15.44
N PRO A 22 -14.44 -12.41 14.10
CA PRO A 22 -13.71 -11.30 13.47
C PRO A 22 -14.29 -9.94 13.88
N VAL A 23 -13.40 -8.96 14.07
CA VAL A 23 -13.83 -7.56 14.20
C VAL A 23 -14.46 -7.07 12.89
N ALA A 24 -15.51 -6.25 12.99
CA ALA A 24 -16.09 -5.61 11.82
C ALA A 24 -15.03 -4.78 11.06
N PRO A 25 -15.09 -4.72 9.72
CA PRO A 25 -14.18 -3.86 8.94
C PRO A 25 -14.25 -2.42 9.43
N ARG A 26 -13.08 -1.78 9.59
CA ARG A 26 -13.04 -0.35 9.94
C ARG A 26 -13.64 0.49 8.80
N SER A 27 -14.44 1.48 9.14
CA SER A 27 -14.78 2.56 8.22
C SER A 27 -13.60 3.51 8.12
N VAL A 28 -13.27 3.96 6.91
CA VAL A 28 -12.23 4.97 6.68
C VAL A 28 -12.65 5.97 5.62
N SER A 29 -12.09 7.17 5.72
CA SER A 29 -12.16 8.17 4.67
C SER A 29 -11.46 7.70 3.40
N LYS A 30 -11.75 8.37 2.28
CA LYS A 30 -11.07 8.09 1.01
C LYS A 30 -9.56 8.34 1.08
N GLN A 31 -9.13 9.37 1.82
CA GLN A 31 -7.71 9.69 1.98
C GLN A 31 -6.98 8.58 2.75
N GLU A 32 -7.56 8.15 3.88
CA GLU A 32 -7.03 7.02 4.65
C GLU A 32 -7.02 5.73 3.82
N LEU A 33 -8.06 5.48 3.01
CA LEU A 33 -8.07 4.34 2.08
C LEU A 33 -6.88 4.40 1.12
N GLY A 34 -6.63 5.55 0.50
CA GLY A 34 -5.50 5.75 -0.41
C GLY A 34 -4.14 5.53 0.26
N GLU A 35 -3.97 6.07 1.47
CA GLU A 35 -2.77 5.86 2.29
C GLU A 35 -2.55 4.38 2.62
N LEU A 36 -3.59 3.69 3.09
CA LEU A 36 -3.53 2.29 3.49
C LEU A 36 -3.28 1.38 2.29
N THR A 37 -3.89 1.67 1.14
CA THR A 37 -3.62 0.96 -0.10
C THR A 37 -2.18 1.20 -0.55
N TYR A 38 -1.67 2.43 -0.48
CA TYR A 38 -0.28 2.72 -0.84
C TYR A 38 0.70 1.93 0.04
N TYR A 39 0.58 2.00 1.37
CA TYR A 39 1.51 1.31 2.27
C TYR A 39 1.32 -0.21 2.29
N GLY A 40 0.09 -0.70 2.10
CA GLY A 40 -0.21 -2.13 2.10
C GLY A 40 0.17 -2.84 0.81
N VAL A 41 0.17 -2.14 -0.33
CA VAL A 41 0.32 -2.77 -1.65
C VAL A 41 1.48 -2.18 -2.45
N CYS A 42 1.65 -0.87 -2.46
CA CYS A 42 2.56 -0.19 -3.40
C CYS A 42 3.96 0.06 -2.81
N ALA A 43 4.05 0.41 -1.53
CA ALA A 43 5.28 0.88 -0.89
C ALA A 43 6.39 -0.18 -0.84
N GLY A 44 6.03 -1.47 -0.88
CA GLY A 44 6.99 -2.57 -0.97
C GLY A 44 7.79 -2.60 -2.28
N CYS A 45 7.27 -1.99 -3.35
CA CYS A 45 7.92 -1.92 -4.66
C CYS A 45 8.33 -0.48 -5.04
N HIS A 46 7.57 0.52 -4.60
CA HIS A 46 7.73 1.92 -5.00
C HIS A 46 8.08 2.81 -3.81
N ALA A 47 9.37 3.04 -3.60
CA ALA A 47 9.84 4.12 -2.73
C ALA A 47 9.61 5.48 -3.40
N TYR A 48 9.63 6.57 -2.63
CA TYR A 48 9.25 7.86 -3.22
C TYR A 48 10.31 8.49 -4.14
N LYS A 49 11.56 8.58 -3.68
CA LYS A 49 12.67 9.21 -4.42
C LYS A 49 13.69 8.21 -4.95
N GLU A 50 13.74 7.04 -4.33
CA GLU A 50 14.71 6.02 -4.65
C GLU A 50 14.09 4.91 -5.48
N ARG A 51 14.92 4.29 -6.31
CA ARG A 51 14.56 3.06 -7.01
C ARG A 51 14.58 1.91 -6.00
N LEU A 52 13.48 1.16 -5.94
CA LEU A 52 13.41 -0.10 -5.23
C LEU A 52 13.23 -1.23 -6.26
N ILE A 53 12.03 -1.79 -6.39
CA ILE A 53 11.69 -2.75 -7.45
C ILE A 53 11.07 -1.99 -8.63
N GLY A 54 10.07 -1.16 -8.35
CA GLY A 54 9.45 -0.25 -9.28
C GLY A 54 10.13 1.12 -9.32
N ILE A 55 9.68 1.97 -10.25
CA ILE A 55 10.13 3.36 -10.36
C ILE A 55 9.75 4.19 -9.13
N PRO A 56 10.49 5.27 -8.81
CA PRO A 56 10.13 6.14 -7.69
C PRO A 56 8.73 6.75 -7.86
N THR A 57 7.94 6.88 -6.79
CA THR A 57 6.60 7.49 -6.92
C THR A 57 6.65 8.97 -7.30
N GLU A 58 7.72 9.71 -6.98
CA GLU A 58 7.94 11.07 -7.49
C GLU A 58 7.99 11.09 -9.02
N THR A 59 8.56 10.05 -9.64
CA THR A 59 8.55 9.90 -11.10
C THR A 59 7.15 9.59 -11.62
N ILE A 60 6.38 8.74 -10.92
CA ILE A 60 4.97 8.46 -11.26
C ILE A 60 4.16 9.75 -11.22
N LYS A 61 4.31 10.58 -10.17
CA LYS A 61 3.65 11.90 -10.06
C LYS A 61 3.96 12.78 -11.26
N ALA A 62 5.21 12.82 -11.71
CA ALA A 62 5.61 13.61 -12.87
C ALA A 62 5.02 13.09 -14.19
N ILE A 63 5.00 11.77 -14.40
CA ILE A 63 4.44 11.15 -15.63
C ILE A 63 2.93 11.39 -15.73
N TYR A 64 2.22 11.26 -14.61
CA TYR A 64 0.75 11.30 -14.55
C TYR A 64 0.20 12.59 -13.95
N ALA A 65 0.94 13.69 -14.05
CA ALA A 65 0.50 14.98 -13.51
C ALA A 65 -0.91 15.34 -14.05
N ASN A 66 -1.86 15.57 -13.14
CA ASN A 66 -3.27 15.84 -13.44
C ASN A 66 -4.01 14.72 -14.20
N ASN A 67 -3.51 13.48 -14.15
CA ASN A 67 -4.10 12.32 -14.82
C ASN A 67 -4.14 11.08 -13.91
N PRO A 68 -4.97 11.08 -12.84
CA PRO A 68 -5.12 9.93 -11.96
C PRO A 68 -5.63 8.67 -12.71
N GLU A 69 -6.48 8.84 -13.71
CA GLU A 69 -7.04 7.77 -14.54
C GLU A 69 -5.94 6.99 -15.27
N GLY A 70 -4.91 7.68 -15.74
CA GLY A 70 -3.74 7.03 -16.36
C GLY A 70 -2.99 6.10 -15.39
N ILE A 71 -2.98 6.40 -14.09
CA ILE A 71 -2.42 5.50 -13.07
C ILE A 71 -3.31 4.27 -12.92
N ILE A 72 -4.63 4.46 -12.89
CA ILE A 72 -5.61 3.36 -12.76
C ILE A 72 -5.53 2.41 -13.96
N ASP A 73 -5.47 2.94 -15.17
CA ASP A 73 -5.34 2.16 -16.40
C ASP A 73 -4.04 1.34 -16.39
N TYR A 74 -2.93 1.95 -15.96
CA TYR A 74 -1.65 1.26 -15.85
C TYR A 74 -1.64 0.21 -14.73
N MET A 75 -2.33 0.45 -13.62
CA MET A 75 -2.50 -0.55 -12.56
C MET A 75 -3.28 -1.78 -13.05
N ASN A 76 -4.32 -1.58 -13.87
CA ASN A 76 -5.11 -2.68 -14.44
C ASN A 76 -4.33 -3.44 -15.51
N HIS A 77 -3.61 -2.73 -16.38
CA HIS A 77 -2.91 -3.31 -17.53
C HIS A 77 -1.49 -2.74 -17.66
N PRO A 78 -0.59 -3.12 -16.74
CA PRO A 78 0.78 -2.60 -16.75
C PRO A 78 1.50 -3.04 -18.02
N LYS A 79 2.41 -2.19 -18.48
CA LYS A 79 3.27 -2.45 -19.64
C LYS A 79 4.71 -2.40 -19.19
N ASN A 80 5.55 -3.30 -19.70
CA ASN A 80 6.98 -3.17 -19.46
C ASN A 80 7.57 -2.06 -20.35
N LEU A 81 7.56 -0.82 -19.85
CA LEU A 81 8.02 0.36 -20.58
C LEU A 81 9.53 0.58 -20.51
N ARG A 82 10.25 -0.18 -19.68
CA ARG A 82 11.68 0.03 -19.40
C ARG A 82 12.38 -1.32 -19.19
N GLU A 83 13.30 -1.66 -20.09
CA GLU A 83 14.06 -2.92 -20.02
C GLU A 83 14.88 -3.06 -18.72
N ASP A 84 15.23 -1.94 -18.09
CA ASP A 84 15.98 -1.94 -16.84
C ASP A 84 15.10 -2.20 -15.60
N TYR A 85 13.79 -2.38 -15.74
CA TYR A 85 12.85 -2.72 -14.66
C TYR A 85 12.19 -4.09 -14.91
N PRO A 86 11.88 -4.85 -13.85
CA PRO A 86 11.01 -6.02 -13.99
C PRO A 86 9.60 -5.60 -14.39
N GLU A 87 8.83 -6.55 -14.93
CA GLU A 87 7.41 -6.35 -15.21
C GLU A 87 6.62 -6.08 -13.92
N MET A 88 5.81 -5.02 -13.92
CA MET A 88 4.91 -4.73 -12.80
C MET A 88 3.71 -5.70 -12.86
N PRO A 89 3.37 -6.39 -11.76
CA PRO A 89 2.19 -7.24 -11.73
C PRO A 89 0.89 -6.39 -11.80
N PRO A 90 -0.17 -6.87 -12.46
CA PRO A 90 -1.45 -6.18 -12.49
C PRO A 90 -2.05 -6.07 -11.08
N GLN A 91 -2.65 -4.92 -10.79
CA GLN A 91 -3.35 -4.61 -9.54
C GLN A 91 -4.88 -4.57 -9.76
N ASP A 92 -5.37 -5.30 -10.76
CA ASP A 92 -6.77 -5.37 -11.16
C ASP A 92 -7.68 -6.00 -10.09
N TYR A 93 -7.09 -6.77 -9.17
CA TYR A 93 -7.76 -7.36 -7.99
C TYR A 93 -8.19 -6.32 -6.94
N LEU A 94 -7.64 -5.10 -6.97
CA LEU A 94 -8.07 -4.02 -6.08
C LEU A 94 -9.48 -3.56 -6.48
N SER A 95 -10.26 -3.10 -5.50
CA SER A 95 -11.53 -2.44 -5.81
C SER A 95 -11.30 -1.12 -6.53
N GLU A 96 -12.27 -0.68 -7.33
CA GLU A 96 -12.21 0.61 -8.02
C GLU A 96 -12.03 1.78 -7.05
N ASP A 97 -12.72 1.75 -5.90
CA ASP A 97 -12.57 2.77 -4.85
C ASP A 97 -11.13 2.85 -4.33
N ALA A 98 -10.46 1.69 -4.15
CA ALA A 98 -9.07 1.65 -3.68
C ALA A 98 -8.11 2.16 -4.76
N LYS A 99 -8.34 1.82 -6.04
CA LYS A 99 -7.53 2.31 -7.18
C LYS A 99 -7.63 3.82 -7.31
N VAL A 100 -8.84 4.37 -7.25
CA VAL A 100 -9.06 5.83 -7.27
C VAL A 100 -8.39 6.49 -6.08
N ALA A 101 -8.60 5.96 -4.87
CA ALA A 101 -8.04 6.54 -3.65
C ALA A 101 -6.50 6.53 -3.64
N VAL A 102 -5.86 5.45 -4.10
CA VAL A 102 -4.39 5.38 -4.14
C VAL A 102 -3.79 6.24 -5.25
N ALA A 103 -4.46 6.36 -6.40
CA ALA A 103 -4.02 7.26 -7.48
C ALA A 103 -4.07 8.72 -7.00
N ASP A 104 -5.16 9.12 -6.36
CA ASP A 104 -5.30 10.45 -5.74
C ASP A 104 -4.24 10.67 -4.65
N TYR A 105 -4.06 9.70 -3.75
CA TYR A 105 -3.04 9.78 -2.70
C TYR A 105 -1.63 9.95 -3.28
N ILE A 106 -1.24 9.17 -4.30
CA ILE A 106 0.07 9.30 -4.95
C ILE A 106 0.27 10.70 -5.52
N LEU A 107 -0.73 11.25 -6.21
CA LEU A 107 -0.63 12.57 -6.86
C LEU A 107 -0.67 13.74 -5.88
N ASN A 108 -1.55 13.68 -4.88
CA ASN A 108 -1.99 14.85 -4.13
C ASN A 108 -1.69 14.78 -2.63
N THR A 109 -1.14 13.71 -2.09
CA THR A 109 -0.83 13.63 -0.64
C THR A 109 0.52 13.00 -0.38
N LEU A 110 0.93 12.03 -1.19
CA LEU A 110 2.18 11.32 -1.02
C LEU A 110 3.35 12.29 -1.20
N ARG A 111 3.88 12.69 -0.04
CA ARG A 111 4.97 13.65 0.17
C ARG A 111 4.70 15.03 -0.38
N GLU A 112 3.45 15.48 -0.21
CA GLU A 112 3.23 16.83 0.33
C GLU A 112 3.82 16.98 1.74
#